data_AF-A0A973YQI3-F1
#
_entry.id   AF-A0A973YQI3-F1
#
_cell.length_a   1.000
_cell.length_b   1.000
_cell.length_c   1.000
_cell.angle_alpha   90.00
_cell.angle_beta   90.00
_cell.angle_gamma   90.00
#
_symmetry.space_group_name_H-M   'P 1'
#
loop_
_entity.id
_entity.type
_entity.pdbx_description
1 polymer ?
#
loop_
_entity_poly.entity_id
_entity_poly.type
_entity_poly.pdbx_seq_one_letter_code
_entity_poly.pdbx_strand_id
1 'polypeptide(L)'
;MFFRNLTLFRFPPTFGGLFDTPVAAELADIEGALRECALKSVGPQELSSRGFVPPLGRDSESFMHRVGDAAWIAVGGEDKILPGAVVNDLLAKKLDELEEREGVRPGSRARKRLKEELVTELLPKAFVQPVRTDAYFDLARGFIAVDTSSRKAAESVVSEVRRAAGSFPALPINAEVAPRTILTGWLAGDALPEGLTLGE
;
A
#
# COMPACT_ATOMS: atom_id res chain seq x y z
N MET A 1 -13.24 -11.96 6.45
CA MET A 1 -12.44 -10.90 7.11
C MET A 1 -13.19 -9.60 6.93
N PHE A 2 -13.30 -8.76 7.97
CA PHE A 2 -13.95 -7.45 7.87
C PHE A 2 -12.90 -6.35 7.82
N PHE A 3 -13.18 -5.32 7.02
CA PHE A 3 -12.31 -4.15 6.92
C PHE A 3 -12.31 -3.42 8.26
N ARG A 4 -11.13 -2.97 8.69
CA ARG A 4 -10.96 -2.21 9.94
C ARG A 4 -10.90 -0.72 9.70
N ASN A 5 -10.50 -0.31 8.50
CA ASN A 5 -10.40 1.07 8.07
C ASN A 5 -10.91 1.21 6.64
N LEU A 6 -11.12 2.46 6.20
CA LEU A 6 -11.61 2.73 4.86
C LEU A 6 -10.92 3.97 4.30
N THR A 7 -10.15 3.78 3.22
CA THR A 7 -9.72 4.88 2.35
C THR A 7 -10.31 4.64 0.96
N LEU A 8 -11.06 5.62 0.45
CA LEU A 8 -11.84 5.50 -0.77
C LEU A 8 -11.23 6.27 -1.94
N PHE A 9 -11.26 5.66 -3.12
CA PHE A 9 -10.98 6.31 -4.39
C PHE A 9 -12.13 6.05 -5.35
N ARG A 10 -12.51 7.06 -6.13
CA ARG A 10 -13.53 6.96 -7.17
C ARG A 10 -12.85 6.75 -8.51
N PHE A 11 -13.41 5.86 -9.32
CA PHE A 11 -13.05 5.70 -10.72
C PHE A 11 -14.30 5.92 -11.58
N PRO A 12 -14.18 6.45 -12.81
CA PRO A 12 -15.30 6.56 -13.71
C PRO A 12 -15.86 5.16 -14.00
N PRO A 13 -17.18 4.98 -14.09
CA PRO A 13 -17.78 3.67 -14.39
C PRO A 13 -17.48 3.15 -15.80
N THR A 14 -16.89 3.98 -16.67
CA THR A 14 -16.36 3.62 -17.99
C THR A 14 -14.91 4.11 -18.11
N PHE A 15 -14.05 3.31 -18.76
CA PHE A 15 -12.72 3.74 -19.19
C PHE A 15 -12.78 4.19 -20.65
N GLY A 16 -12.13 5.31 -20.98
CA GLY A 16 -12.18 5.88 -22.32
C GLY A 16 -11.09 5.36 -23.25
N GLY A 17 -11.51 4.77 -24.38
CA GLY A 17 -10.70 4.54 -25.59
C GLY A 17 -11.44 3.76 -26.68
N LEU A 18 -12.14 4.45 -27.60
CA LEU A 18 -12.84 3.96 -28.81
C LEU A 18 -14.08 3.06 -28.64
N PHE A 19 -14.26 2.39 -27.50
CA PHE A 19 -15.48 1.64 -27.18
C PHE A 19 -15.86 1.91 -25.73
N ASP A 20 -17.07 2.41 -25.48
CA ASP A 20 -17.68 2.64 -24.15
C ASP A 20 -17.77 1.32 -23.35
N THR A 21 -16.63 0.81 -22.89
CA THR A 21 -16.55 -0.46 -22.19
C THR A 21 -16.70 -0.19 -20.70
N PRO A 22 -17.71 -0.79 -20.03
CA PRO A 22 -17.85 -0.65 -18.59
C PRO A 22 -16.59 -1.14 -17.88
N VAL A 23 -16.15 -0.46 -16.82
CA VAL A 23 -15.01 -0.91 -15.99
C VAL A 23 -15.23 -2.34 -15.49
N ALA A 24 -16.49 -2.72 -15.25
CA ALA A 24 -16.88 -4.06 -14.85
C ALA A 24 -16.52 -5.16 -15.88
N ALA A 25 -16.43 -4.80 -17.17
CA ALA A 25 -16.04 -5.70 -18.25
C ALA A 25 -14.51 -5.75 -18.41
N GLU A 26 -13.79 -4.64 -18.24
CA GLU A 26 -12.31 -4.66 -18.21
C GLU A 26 -11.76 -5.39 -16.97
N LEU A 27 -12.40 -5.19 -15.81
CA LEU A 27 -12.07 -5.92 -14.58
C LEU A 27 -12.57 -7.37 -14.59
N ALA A 28 -13.41 -7.77 -15.56
CA ALA A 28 -13.83 -9.17 -15.68
C ALA A 28 -12.67 -10.09 -16.11
N ASP A 29 -11.66 -9.56 -16.80
CA ASP A 29 -10.48 -10.31 -17.28
C ASP A 29 -9.16 -9.87 -16.61
N ILE A 30 -9.23 -9.06 -15.54
CA ILE A 30 -8.02 -8.59 -14.84
C ILE A 30 -7.31 -9.71 -14.08
N GLU A 31 -7.98 -10.83 -13.78
CA GLU A 31 -7.41 -11.90 -12.95
C GLU A 31 -6.08 -12.44 -13.51
N GLY A 32 -5.96 -12.56 -14.85
CA GLY A 32 -4.70 -12.89 -15.51
C GLY A 32 -3.60 -11.86 -15.23
N ALA A 33 -3.91 -10.58 -15.38
CA ALA A 33 -2.98 -9.49 -15.12
C ALA A 33 -2.59 -9.36 -13.63
N LEU A 34 -3.53 -9.62 -12.71
CA LEU A 34 -3.24 -9.68 -11.27
C LEU A 34 -2.24 -10.81 -10.97
N ARG A 35 -2.41 -11.97 -11.61
CA ARG A 35 -1.51 -13.12 -11.47
C ARG A 35 -0.12 -12.82 -12.02
N GLU A 36 0.01 -12.13 -13.14
CA GLU A 36 1.30 -11.68 -13.67
C GLU A 36 2.01 -10.69 -12.73
N CYS A 37 1.23 -9.91 -11.99
CA CYS A 37 1.70 -8.98 -10.95
C CYS A 37 1.69 -9.60 -9.53
N ALA A 38 1.69 -10.93 -9.41
CA ALA A 38 1.73 -11.60 -8.12
C ALA A 38 2.96 -11.21 -7.30
N LEU A 39 2.81 -11.20 -5.97
CA LEU A 39 3.88 -10.92 -5.03
C LEU A 39 5.05 -11.87 -5.26
N LYS A 40 6.23 -11.28 -5.47
CA LYS A 40 7.51 -11.99 -5.51
C LYS A 40 8.25 -11.75 -4.22
N SER A 41 9.01 -12.75 -3.76
CA SER A 41 9.84 -12.60 -2.57
C SER A 41 10.81 -11.43 -2.73
N VAL A 42 11.02 -10.68 -1.65
CA VAL A 42 11.89 -9.51 -1.65
C VAL A 42 13.34 -9.93 -1.93
N GLY A 43 13.97 -9.22 -2.87
CA GLY A 43 15.35 -9.51 -3.26
C GLY A 43 16.36 -9.29 -2.12
N PRO A 44 17.56 -9.92 -2.17
CA PRO A 44 18.59 -9.75 -1.15
C PRO A 44 18.99 -8.30 -0.90
N GLN A 45 18.96 -7.47 -1.95
CA GLN A 45 19.33 -6.04 -1.91
C GLN A 45 18.12 -5.10 -2.05
N GLU A 46 16.91 -5.63 -1.96
CA GLU A 46 15.67 -4.84 -2.00
C GLU A 46 15.17 -4.58 -0.57
N LEU A 47 14.66 -3.39 -0.31
CA LEU A 47 14.06 -3.03 0.98
C LEU A 47 12.63 -3.56 1.12
N SER A 48 11.91 -3.66 0.01
CA SER A 48 10.51 -4.06 0.00
C SER A 48 10.12 -4.63 -1.35
N SER A 49 9.22 -5.60 -1.34
CA SER A 49 8.49 -6.08 -2.52
C SER A 49 6.99 -5.92 -2.32
N ARG A 50 6.25 -5.72 -3.41
CA ARG A 50 4.78 -5.58 -3.44
C ARG A 50 4.23 -6.35 -4.64
N GLY A 51 3.03 -6.89 -4.48
CA GLY A 51 2.30 -7.55 -5.55
C GLY A 51 1.02 -8.19 -5.04
N PHE A 52 0.23 -8.75 -5.95
CA PHE A 52 -1.05 -9.36 -5.59
C PHE A 52 -0.86 -10.68 -4.86
N VAL A 53 -1.79 -10.98 -3.95
CA VAL A 53 -1.89 -12.27 -3.27
C VAL A 53 -3.35 -12.73 -3.30
N PRO A 54 -3.61 -14.04 -3.24
CA PRO A 54 -4.97 -14.54 -3.20
C PRO A 54 -5.77 -14.01 -2.00
N PRO A 55 -6.93 -13.35 -2.21
CA PRO A 55 -7.70 -12.75 -1.12
C PRO A 55 -8.27 -13.80 -0.16
N LEU A 56 -8.63 -14.99 -0.68
CA LEU A 56 -9.19 -16.09 0.11
C LEU A 56 -8.15 -16.90 0.91
N GLY A 57 -6.87 -16.53 0.84
CA GLY A 57 -5.79 -17.20 1.56
C GLY A 57 -4.89 -18.02 0.63
N ARG A 58 -3.82 -18.58 1.20
CA ARG A 58 -2.67 -19.13 0.44
C ARG A 58 -3.00 -20.31 -0.46
N ASP A 59 -4.06 -21.04 -0.14
CA ASP A 59 -4.48 -22.23 -0.89
C ASP A 59 -5.40 -21.90 -2.09
N SER A 60 -5.76 -20.63 -2.26
CA SER A 60 -6.54 -20.16 -3.40
C SER A 60 -5.62 -19.80 -4.57
N GLU A 61 -5.95 -20.27 -5.77
CA GLU A 61 -5.27 -19.87 -7.02
C GLU A 61 -5.85 -18.60 -7.66
N SER A 62 -6.97 -18.13 -7.12
CA SER A 62 -7.66 -16.93 -7.59
C SER A 62 -7.14 -15.69 -6.86
N PHE A 63 -6.83 -14.64 -7.65
CA PHE A 63 -6.34 -13.35 -7.16
C PHE A 63 -7.43 -12.30 -6.98
N MET A 64 -8.68 -12.65 -7.33
CA MET A 64 -9.84 -11.80 -7.17
C MET A 64 -11.06 -12.64 -6.80
N HIS A 65 -11.77 -12.26 -5.74
CA HIS A 65 -13.04 -12.87 -5.40
C HIS A 65 -14.19 -11.94 -5.78
N ARG A 66 -15.05 -12.34 -6.72
CA ARG A 66 -16.17 -11.54 -7.22
C ARG A 66 -17.52 -12.14 -6.84
N VAL A 67 -18.45 -11.27 -6.42
CA VAL A 67 -19.85 -11.59 -6.15
C VAL A 67 -20.71 -10.46 -6.74
N GLY A 68 -21.35 -10.70 -7.89
CA GLY A 68 -22.08 -9.65 -8.61
C GLY A 68 -21.16 -8.49 -9.03
N ASP A 69 -21.51 -7.27 -8.63
CA ASP A 69 -20.73 -6.04 -8.89
C ASP A 69 -19.71 -5.72 -7.78
N ALA A 70 -19.57 -6.61 -6.81
CA ALA A 70 -18.55 -6.54 -5.77
C ALA A 70 -17.34 -7.38 -6.16
N ALA A 71 -16.13 -6.82 -6.10
CA ALA A 71 -14.89 -7.57 -6.28
C ALA A 71 -13.89 -7.29 -5.16
N TRP A 72 -13.24 -8.32 -4.65
CA TRP A 72 -12.25 -8.24 -3.59
C TRP A 72 -10.89 -8.72 -4.08
N ILE A 73 -9.86 -7.92 -3.84
CA ILE A 73 -8.45 -8.23 -4.09
C ILE A 73 -7.62 -8.04 -2.82
N ALA A 74 -6.42 -8.61 -2.80
CA ALA A 74 -5.44 -8.34 -1.76
C ALA A 74 -4.08 -8.01 -2.38
N VAL A 75 -3.47 -6.92 -1.90
CA VAL A 75 -2.08 -6.58 -2.22
C VAL A 75 -1.22 -6.99 -1.03
N GLY A 76 -0.34 -7.93 -1.26
CA GLY A 76 0.67 -8.36 -0.30
C GLY A 76 1.95 -7.55 -0.42
N GLY A 77 2.82 -7.72 0.55
CA GLY A 77 4.16 -7.18 0.52
C GLY A 77 5.09 -7.91 1.47
N GLU A 78 6.38 -7.72 1.22
CA GLU A 78 7.46 -8.18 2.06
C GLU A 78 8.37 -6.98 2.32
N ASP A 79 8.54 -6.60 3.59
CA ASP A 79 9.40 -5.49 4.01
C ASP A 79 10.59 -6.02 4.79
N LYS A 80 11.81 -5.60 4.42
CA LYS A 80 13.01 -5.93 5.20
C LYS A 80 13.08 -5.06 6.45
N ILE A 81 13.08 -5.73 7.60
CA ILE A 81 13.24 -5.09 8.89
C ILE A 81 14.74 -4.88 9.14
N LEU A 82 15.21 -3.67 8.87
CA LEU A 82 16.55 -3.23 9.23
C LEU A 82 16.43 -2.01 10.17
N PRO A 83 16.35 -2.22 11.50
CA PRO A 83 16.14 -1.12 12.43
C PRO A 83 17.32 -0.16 12.40
N GLY A 84 17.03 1.13 12.22
CA GLY A 84 18.08 2.16 12.14
C GLY A 84 18.97 2.21 13.38
N ALA A 85 18.45 1.84 14.56
CA ALA A 85 19.21 1.72 15.80
C ALA A 85 20.36 0.71 15.69
N VAL A 86 20.11 -0.46 15.10
CA VAL A 86 21.13 -1.51 14.92
C VAL A 86 22.20 -1.05 13.94
N VAL A 87 21.80 -0.42 12.83
CA VAL A 87 22.74 0.13 11.84
C VAL A 87 23.62 1.22 12.46
N ASN A 88 23.03 2.09 13.29
CA ASN A 88 23.77 3.17 13.92
C ASN A 88 24.74 2.68 15.01
N ASP A 89 24.38 1.66 15.79
CA ASP A 89 25.26 1.03 16.79
C ASP A 89 26.47 0.37 16.13
N LEU A 90 26.24 -0.45 15.09
CA LEU A 90 27.31 -1.08 14.32
C LEU A 90 28.21 -0.06 13.60
N LEU A 91 27.60 1.04 13.10
CA LEU A 91 28.37 2.14 12.52
C LEU A 91 29.26 2.82 13.56
N ALA A 92 28.77 3.05 14.78
CA ALA A 92 29.56 3.64 15.86
C ALA A 92 30.78 2.76 16.19
N LYS A 93 30.55 1.46 16.39
CA LYS A 93 31.64 0.48 16.65
C LYS A 93 32.72 0.50 15.55
N LYS A 94 32.33 0.45 14.27
CA LYS A 94 33.29 0.51 13.16
C LYS A 94 34.03 1.86 13.09
N LEU A 95 33.42 2.97 13.52
CA LEU A 95 34.09 4.27 13.56
C LEU A 95 35.11 4.35 14.69
N ASP A 96 34.76 3.82 15.87
CA ASP A 96 35.66 3.77 17.03
C ASP A 96 36.89 2.91 16.71
N GLU A 97 36.69 1.73 16.10
CA GLU A 97 37.78 0.87 15.62
C GLU A 97 38.70 1.56 14.60
N LEU A 98 38.15 2.39 13.71
CA LEU A 98 38.93 3.13 12.72
C LEU A 98 39.72 4.28 13.35
N GLU A 99 39.12 4.99 14.31
CA GLU A 99 39.77 6.06 15.07
C GLU A 99 40.93 5.51 15.90
N GLU A 100 40.76 4.35 16.55
CA GLU A 100 41.84 3.67 17.28
C GLU A 100 43.00 3.26 16.37
N ARG A 101 42.70 2.78 15.15
CA ARG A 101 43.72 2.31 14.20
C ARG A 101 44.47 3.45 13.49
N GLU A 102 43.76 4.50 13.09
CA GLU A 102 44.29 5.58 12.24
C GLU A 102 44.63 6.85 13.04
N GLY A 103 44.23 6.93 14.32
CA GLY A 103 44.48 8.06 15.21
C GLY A 103 43.70 9.33 14.85
N VAL A 104 42.79 9.26 13.87
CA VAL A 104 42.01 10.40 13.36
C VAL A 104 40.56 9.99 13.18
N ARG A 105 39.64 10.86 13.63
CA ARG A 105 38.20 10.66 13.42
C ARG A 105 37.82 10.71 11.94
N PRO A 106 37.07 9.71 11.45
CA PRO A 106 36.57 9.74 10.07
C PRO A 106 35.63 10.92 9.82
N GLY A 107 35.87 11.64 8.72
CA GLY A 107 35.00 12.75 8.31
C GLY A 107 33.59 12.30 7.89
N SER A 108 32.68 13.27 7.75
CA SER A 108 31.27 13.04 7.41
C SER A 108 31.06 12.17 6.15
N ARG A 109 31.91 12.38 5.13
CA ARG A 109 31.87 11.61 3.87
C ARG A 109 32.23 10.14 4.08
N ALA A 110 33.27 9.85 4.87
CA ALA A 110 33.69 8.49 5.19
C ALA A 110 32.60 7.76 6.01
N ARG A 111 32.02 8.45 7.00
CA ARG A 111 30.90 7.91 7.79
C ARG A 111 29.68 7.54 6.93
N LYS A 112 29.29 8.40 5.98
CA LYS A 112 28.16 8.12 5.08
C LYS A 112 28.43 6.87 4.23
N ARG A 113 29.62 6.76 3.63
CA ARG A 113 30.03 5.59 2.85
C ARG A 113 29.99 4.31 3.70
N LEU A 114 30.56 4.35 4.90
CA LEU A 114 30.57 3.21 5.81
C LEU A 114 29.16 2.76 6.22
N LYS A 115 28.24 3.72 6.40
CA LYS A 115 26.82 3.41 6.66
C LYS A 115 26.15 2.72 5.46
N GLU A 116 26.41 3.17 4.23
CA GLU A 116 25.87 2.55 3.02
C GLU A 116 26.41 1.14 2.80
N GLU A 117 27.71 0.93 3.03
CA GLU A 117 28.35 -0.39 3.02
C GLU A 117 27.71 -1.32 4.06
N LEU A 118 27.50 -0.83 5.28
CA LEU A 118 26.87 -1.59 6.35
C LEU A 118 25.42 -1.95 6.00
N VAL A 119 24.65 -1.04 5.42
CA VAL A 119 23.28 -1.36 4.97
C VAL A 119 23.32 -2.45 3.90
N THR A 120 24.21 -2.35 2.92
CA THR A 120 24.37 -3.35 1.86
C THR A 120 24.74 -4.73 2.41
N GLU A 121 25.55 -4.76 3.46
CA GLU A 121 25.98 -5.99 4.15
C GLU A 121 24.86 -6.62 5.00
N LEU A 122 24.07 -5.79 5.67
CA LEU A 122 23.02 -6.23 6.58
C LEU A 122 21.71 -6.56 5.87
N LEU A 123 21.42 -5.93 4.73
CA LEU A 123 20.15 -6.08 4.03
C LEU A 123 19.83 -7.54 3.64
N PRO A 124 20.78 -8.36 3.15
CA PRO A 124 20.54 -9.79 2.92
C PRO A 124 20.21 -10.59 4.19
N LYS A 125 20.68 -10.11 5.36
CA LYS A 125 20.50 -10.77 6.67
C LYS A 125 19.25 -10.26 7.42
N ALA A 126 18.61 -9.21 6.93
CA ALA A 126 17.45 -8.61 7.58
C ALA A 126 16.24 -9.56 7.53
N PHE A 127 15.47 -9.59 8.62
CA PHE A 127 14.21 -10.33 8.66
C PHE A 127 13.20 -9.72 7.69
N VAL A 128 12.33 -10.57 7.14
CA VAL A 128 11.26 -10.15 6.22
C VAL A 128 9.94 -10.14 6.96
N GLN A 129 9.27 -8.99 6.95
CA GLN A 129 7.93 -8.80 7.50
C GLN A 129 6.90 -8.88 6.37
N PRO A 130 5.97 -9.85 6.40
CA PRO A 130 4.86 -9.87 5.47
C PRO A 130 3.86 -8.77 5.84
N VAL A 131 3.33 -8.09 4.83
CA VAL A 131 2.24 -7.13 4.94
C VAL A 131 1.13 -7.50 3.95
N ARG A 132 -0.10 -7.10 4.26
CA ARG A 132 -1.26 -7.31 3.42
C ARG A 132 -2.21 -6.14 3.58
N THR A 133 -2.72 -5.65 2.47
CA THR A 133 -3.78 -4.66 2.41
C THR A 133 -4.87 -5.16 1.48
N ASP A 134 -6.07 -5.27 2.02
CA ASP A 134 -7.25 -5.70 1.28
C ASP A 134 -7.92 -4.50 0.58
N ALA A 135 -8.46 -4.73 -0.61
CA ALA A 135 -9.21 -3.73 -1.33
C ALA A 135 -10.44 -4.32 -2.00
N TYR A 136 -11.51 -3.53 -1.98
CA TYR A 136 -12.83 -3.89 -2.46
C TYR A 136 -13.25 -2.90 -3.56
N PHE A 137 -13.74 -3.40 -4.68
CA PHE A 137 -14.34 -2.63 -5.75
C PHE A 137 -15.85 -2.74 -5.66
N ASP A 138 -16.53 -1.60 -5.72
CA ASP A 138 -17.94 -1.50 -6.08
C ASP A 138 -18.02 -1.05 -7.54
N LEU A 139 -18.26 -2.02 -8.43
CA LEU A 139 -18.30 -1.80 -9.87
C LEU A 139 -19.55 -1.04 -10.30
N ALA A 140 -20.65 -1.16 -9.55
CA ALA A 140 -21.90 -0.45 -9.83
C ALA A 140 -21.79 1.04 -9.49
N ARG A 141 -21.13 1.38 -8.38
CA ARG A 141 -20.97 2.77 -7.89
C ARG A 141 -19.68 3.44 -8.33
N GLY A 142 -18.70 2.67 -8.82
CA GLY A 142 -17.44 3.18 -9.34
C GLY A 142 -16.46 3.64 -8.27
N PHE A 143 -16.26 2.84 -7.21
CA PHE A 143 -15.22 3.15 -6.22
C PHE A 143 -14.42 1.92 -5.80
N ILE A 144 -13.18 2.17 -5.38
CA ILE A 144 -12.33 1.21 -4.70
C ILE A 144 -12.17 1.66 -3.26
N ALA A 145 -12.43 0.75 -2.33
CA ALA A 145 -12.22 0.91 -0.91
C ALA A 145 -11.02 0.10 -0.47
N VAL A 146 -10.08 0.72 0.23
CA VAL A 146 -8.85 0.07 0.71
C VAL A 146 -8.87 0.00 2.23
N ASP A 147 -8.59 -1.18 2.79
CA ASP A 147 -8.54 -1.44 4.24
C ASP A 147 -7.28 -0.86 4.89
N THR A 148 -7.20 0.47 4.93
CA THR A 148 -6.10 1.18 5.58
C THR A 148 -6.54 2.59 5.98
N SER A 149 -5.96 3.08 7.06
CA SER A 149 -6.05 4.48 7.49
C SER A 149 -4.96 5.36 6.87
N SER A 150 -3.95 4.77 6.22
CA SER A 150 -2.84 5.50 5.60
C SER A 150 -3.13 5.80 4.14
N ARG A 151 -3.31 7.08 3.80
CA ARG A 151 -3.49 7.53 2.41
C ARG A 151 -2.36 7.04 1.50
N LYS A 152 -1.11 7.08 1.97
CA LYS A 152 0.06 6.59 1.20
C LYS A 152 -0.05 5.09 0.90
N ALA A 153 -0.45 4.28 1.89
CA ALA A 153 -0.63 2.85 1.67
C ALA A 153 -1.78 2.58 0.69
N ALA A 154 -2.86 3.36 0.78
CA ALA A 154 -4.00 3.25 -0.12
C ALA A 154 -3.65 3.62 -1.56
N GLU A 155 -2.91 4.72 -1.76
CA GLU A 155 -2.37 5.12 -3.07
C GLU A 155 -1.43 4.05 -3.65
N SER A 156 -0.63 3.38 -2.81
CA SER A 156 0.22 2.28 -3.23
C SER A 156 -0.60 1.10 -3.76
N VAL A 157 -1.71 0.74 -3.11
CA VAL A 157 -2.62 -0.32 -3.58
C VAL A 157 -3.24 0.08 -4.93
N VAL A 158 -3.74 1.31 -5.05
CA VAL A 158 -4.27 1.84 -6.31
C VAL A 158 -3.22 1.84 -7.43
N SER A 159 -1.96 2.08 -7.08
CA SER A 159 -0.83 2.04 -8.02
C SER A 159 -0.54 0.61 -8.51
N GLU A 160 -0.60 -0.39 -7.63
CA GLU A 160 -0.48 -1.80 -8.06
C GLU A 160 -1.65 -2.23 -8.95
N VAL A 161 -2.88 -1.78 -8.64
CA VAL A 161 -4.04 -2.01 -9.52
C VAL A 161 -3.82 -1.37 -10.89
N ARG A 162 -3.34 -0.13 -10.93
CA ARG A 162 -2.99 0.57 -12.17
C ARG A 162 -1.92 -0.17 -12.96
N ARG A 163 -0.91 -0.72 -12.28
CA ARG A 163 0.17 -1.49 -12.89
C ARG A 163 -0.37 -2.77 -13.53
N ALA A 164 -1.23 -3.52 -12.86
CA ALA A 164 -1.82 -4.73 -13.42
C ALA A 164 -2.79 -4.42 -14.57
N ALA A 165 -3.67 -3.43 -14.41
CA ALA A 165 -4.65 -3.05 -15.43
C ALA A 165 -4.03 -2.27 -16.61
N GLY A 166 -2.76 -1.86 -16.53
CA GLY A 166 -2.11 -0.91 -17.44
C GLY A 166 -2.57 0.54 -17.26
N SER A 167 -3.86 0.76 -17.00
CA SER A 167 -4.44 2.06 -16.65
C SER A 167 -5.50 1.89 -15.56
N PHE A 168 -5.58 2.85 -14.64
CA PHE A 168 -6.62 2.90 -13.60
C PHE A 168 -6.79 4.33 -13.05
N PRO A 169 -7.71 5.15 -13.60
CA PRO A 169 -7.92 6.55 -13.25
C PRO A 169 -8.76 6.67 -11.98
N ALA A 170 -8.31 6.04 -10.91
CA ALA A 170 -8.88 6.22 -9.59
C ALA A 170 -8.31 7.48 -8.93
N LEU A 171 -9.19 8.31 -8.38
CA LEU A 171 -8.87 9.55 -7.70
C LEU A 171 -9.44 9.52 -6.27
N PRO A 172 -8.77 10.13 -5.27
CA PRO A 172 -9.34 10.26 -3.94
C PRO A 172 -10.72 10.90 -3.97
N ILE A 173 -11.64 10.42 -3.12
CA ILE A 173 -12.95 11.05 -3.00
C ILE A 173 -12.77 12.44 -2.37
N ASN A 174 -13.29 13.45 -3.07
CA ASN A 174 -13.37 14.82 -2.58
C ASN A 174 -14.83 15.15 -2.28
N ALA A 175 -15.10 15.62 -1.07
CA ALA A 175 -16.42 16.12 -0.72
C ALA A 175 -16.63 17.52 -1.32
N GLU A 176 -17.86 17.79 -1.77
CA GLU A 176 -18.24 19.11 -2.29
C GLU A 176 -18.20 20.18 -1.20
N VAL A 177 -18.63 19.81 0.01
CA VAL A 177 -18.55 20.63 1.22
C VAL A 177 -17.45 20.08 2.13
N ALA A 178 -16.67 20.98 2.73
CA ALA A 178 -15.63 20.59 3.68
C ALA A 178 -16.23 19.73 4.82
N PRO A 179 -15.75 18.48 5.03
CA PRO A 179 -16.32 17.60 6.04
C PRO A 179 -16.32 18.21 7.44
N ARG A 180 -15.28 18.99 7.77
CA ARG A 180 -15.19 19.71 9.05
C ARG A 180 -16.41 20.59 9.32
N THR A 181 -16.93 21.29 8.32
CA THR A 181 -18.09 22.18 8.47
C THR A 181 -19.33 21.38 8.80
N ILE A 182 -19.60 20.32 8.04
CA ILE A 182 -20.76 19.44 8.23
C ILE A 182 -20.71 18.76 9.60
N LEU A 183 -19.55 18.17 9.95
CA LEU A 183 -19.36 17.48 11.23
C LEU A 183 -19.50 18.44 12.42
N THR A 184 -19.08 19.70 12.29
CA THR A 184 -19.26 20.73 13.34
C THR A 184 -20.73 21.09 13.50
N GLY A 185 -21.48 21.21 12.40
CA GLY A 185 -22.92 21.44 12.41
C GLY A 185 -23.68 20.34 13.14
N TRP A 186 -23.35 19.08 12.87
CA TRP A 186 -23.97 17.93 13.56
C TRP A 186 -23.74 17.96 15.08
N LEU A 187 -22.57 18.38 15.55
CA LEU A 187 -22.32 18.57 16.98
C LEU A 187 -23.06 19.78 17.58
N ALA A 188 -23.36 20.79 16.76
CA ALA A 188 -24.11 21.98 17.18
C ALA A 188 -25.64 21.77 17.19
N GLY A 189 -26.14 20.62 16.71
CA GLY A 189 -27.56 20.27 16.70
C GLY A 189 -28.22 20.27 15.31
N ASP A 190 -27.45 20.42 14.22
CA ASP A 190 -27.99 20.25 12.87
C ASP A 190 -28.49 18.81 12.67
N ALA A 191 -29.49 18.65 11.80
CA ALA A 191 -30.07 17.35 11.51
C ALA A 191 -29.03 16.38 10.95
N LEU A 192 -28.89 15.23 11.61
CA LEU A 192 -28.11 14.11 11.12
C LEU A 192 -28.84 13.42 9.96
N PRO A 193 -28.11 12.93 8.94
CA PRO A 193 -28.68 12.03 7.95
C PRO A 193 -29.30 10.79 8.58
N GLU A 194 -30.33 10.23 7.94
CA GLU A 194 -30.98 9.01 8.39
C GLU A 194 -29.98 7.86 8.55
N GLY A 195 -30.09 7.11 9.65
CA GLY A 195 -29.21 5.98 9.95
C GLY A 195 -27.86 6.36 10.58
N LEU A 196 -27.56 7.65 10.75
CA LEU A 196 -26.39 8.11 11.50
C LEU A 196 -26.76 8.54 12.92
N THR A 197 -25.89 8.20 13.87
CA THR A 197 -25.95 8.65 15.26
C THR A 197 -24.56 9.12 15.68
N LEU A 198 -24.50 10.06 16.63
CA LEU A 198 -23.22 10.47 17.21
C LEU A 198 -22.66 9.34 18.07
N GLY A 199 -21.38 9.02 17.89
CA GLY A 199 -20.66 8.13 18.79
C GLY A 199 -20.27 8.82 20.10
N GLU A 200 -19.85 8.03 21.08
CA GLU A 200 -19.26 8.52 22.34
C GLU A 200 -17.84 9.07 22.17
#